data_AF-G7IZ26-F1
#
_entry.id   AF-G7IZ26-F1
#
_cell.length_a   1.000
_cell.length_b   1.000
_cell.length_c   1.000
_cell.angle_alpha   90.00
_cell.angle_beta   90.00
_cell.angle_gamma   90.00
#
_symmetry.space_group_name_H-M   'P 1'
#
loop_
_entity.id
_entity.type
_entity.pdbx_description
1 polymer ?
#
loop_
_entity_poly.entity_id
_entity_poly.type
_entity_poly.pdbx_seq_one_letter_code
_entity_poly.pdbx_strand_id
1 'polypeptide(L)'
;MDRMEAFRSGLTTWANWVNAEVDTNKTKVLFQGISPMHYNGAEWHEPGVTNCGKETTPINGSTSSLGLPPASYVLQNVLQKITKPVQLLNITALSELRKDGHPSIHNNFHRMDCLIGV
;
A
#
# COMPACT_ATOMS: atom_id res chain seq x y z
N MET A 1 -0.61 4.62 -21.25
CA MET A 1 -0.70 3.37 -20.49
C MET A 1 -1.49 3.67 -19.22
N ASP A 2 -2.47 2.83 -18.89
CA ASP A 2 -3.23 2.98 -17.65
C ASP A 2 -2.34 2.73 -16.42
N ARG A 3 -2.64 3.35 -15.26
CA ARG A 3 -1.80 3.22 -14.05
C ARG A 3 -1.74 1.78 -13.56
N MET A 4 -2.86 1.05 -13.60
CA MET A 4 -2.91 -0.36 -13.16
C MET A 4 -2.26 -1.29 -14.18
N GLU A 5 -2.36 -0.96 -15.47
CA GLU A 5 -1.61 -1.64 -16.53
C GLU A 5 -0.10 -1.48 -16.34
N ALA A 6 0.38 -0.26 -16.11
CA ALA A 6 1.79 0.02 -15.83
C ALA A 6 2.28 -0.70 -14.58
N PHE A 7 1.50 -0.66 -13.48
CA PHE A 7 1.81 -1.37 -12.25
C PHE A 7 1.89 -2.88 -12.47
N ARG A 8 0.93 -3.47 -13.19
CA ARG A 8 0.96 -4.89 -13.54
C ARG A 8 2.21 -5.24 -14.36
N SER A 9 2.55 -4.43 -15.36
CA SER A 9 3.71 -4.66 -16.22
C SER A 9 5.01 -4.65 -15.40
N GLY A 10 5.22 -3.61 -14.58
CA GLY A 10 6.43 -3.50 -13.75
C GLY A 10 6.54 -4.64 -12.73
N LEU A 11 5.42 -4.96 -12.06
CA LEU A 11 5.40 -6.04 -11.07
C LEU A 11 5.62 -7.42 -11.72
N THR A 12 5.11 -7.64 -12.94
CA THR A 12 5.35 -8.88 -13.70
C THR A 12 6.83 -9.00 -14.09
N THR A 13 7.47 -7.92 -14.49
CA THR A 13 8.92 -7.91 -14.76
C THR A 13 9.72 -8.27 -13.52
N TRP A 14 9.40 -7.67 -12.37
CA TRP A 14 10.03 -8.03 -11.09
C TRP A 14 9.80 -9.49 -10.70
N ALA A 15 8.57 -10.00 -10.85
CA ALA A 15 8.23 -11.39 -10.58
C ALA A 15 9.04 -12.38 -11.45
N ASN A 16 9.21 -12.08 -12.74
CA ASN A 16 10.04 -12.87 -13.64
C ASN A 16 11.51 -12.85 -13.21
N TRP A 17 12.03 -11.70 -12.79
CA TRP A 17 13.38 -11.59 -12.25
C TRP A 17 13.56 -12.41 -10.97
N VAL A 18 12.59 -12.40 -10.06
CA VAL A 18 12.63 -13.25 -8.85
C VAL A 18 12.78 -14.72 -9.26
N ASN A 19 11.91 -15.19 -10.16
CA ASN A 19 11.94 -16.57 -10.65
C ASN A 19 13.26 -16.94 -11.34
N ALA A 20 13.89 -16.02 -12.06
CA ALA A 20 15.16 -16.27 -12.72
C ALA A 20 16.34 -16.28 -11.73
N GLU A 21 16.47 -15.23 -10.92
CA GLU A 21 17.76 -14.87 -10.31
C GLU A 21 17.87 -15.18 -8.81
N VAL A 22 16.77 -15.21 -8.06
CA VAL A 22 16.83 -15.32 -6.59
C VAL A 22 17.21 -16.72 -6.11
N ASP A 23 18.28 -16.85 -5.34
CA ASP A 23 18.63 -18.08 -4.61
C ASP A 23 17.89 -18.12 -3.25
N THR A 24 16.82 -18.92 -3.16
CA THR A 24 15.96 -18.98 -1.97
C THR A 24 16.59 -19.74 -0.80
N ASN A 25 17.75 -20.38 -0.98
CA ASN A 25 18.52 -20.95 0.14
C ASN A 25 19.28 -19.85 0.91
N LYS A 26 19.51 -18.69 0.29
CA LYS A 26 20.27 -17.57 0.87
C LYS A 26 19.41 -16.33 1.09
N THR A 27 18.33 -16.18 0.33
CA THR A 27 17.53 -14.95 0.30
C THR A 27 16.06 -15.25 0.61
N LYS A 28 15.51 -14.55 1.59
CA LYS A 28 14.06 -14.43 1.79
C LYS A 28 13.54 -13.21 1.04
N VAL A 29 12.50 -13.40 0.25
CA VAL A 29 11.84 -12.30 -0.48
C VAL A 29 10.54 -11.95 0.22
N LEU A 30 10.42 -10.68 0.60
CA LEU A 30 9.17 -10.09 1.07
C LEU A 30 8.71 -9.05 0.05
N PHE A 31 7.41 -8.96 -0.15
CA PHE A 31 6.79 -7.87 -0.88
C PHE A 31 5.83 -7.14 0.06
N GLN A 32 5.95 -5.83 0.16
CA GLN A 32 5.06 -5.03 0.98
C GLN A 32 3.71 -4.82 0.30
N GLY A 33 2.62 -4.91 1.05
CA GLY A 33 1.30 -4.55 0.57
C GLY A 33 1.21 -3.10 0.08
N ILE A 34 0.07 -2.77 -0.53
CA ILE A 34 -0.20 -1.42 -1.00
C ILE A 34 -0.31 -0.47 0.18
N SER A 35 0.43 0.64 0.12
CA SER A 35 0.32 1.72 1.08
C SER A 35 -0.90 2.60 0.76
N PRO A 36 -1.76 2.90 1.75
CA PRO A 36 -2.94 3.72 1.54
C PRO A 36 -2.66 5.22 1.63
N MET A 37 -3.65 6.00 1.20
CA MET A 37 -3.62 7.46 1.17
C MET A 37 -4.88 8.02 1.85
N HIS A 38 -4.74 9.09 2.63
CA HIS A 38 -5.85 9.65 3.43
C HIS A 38 -6.13 11.12 3.06
N TYR A 39 -6.59 11.37 1.83
CA TYR A 39 -6.94 12.70 1.34
C TYR A 39 -8.44 13.02 1.40
N ASN A 40 -9.29 12.07 1.79
CA ASN A 40 -10.74 12.25 1.76
C ASN A 40 -11.38 11.74 3.05
N GLY A 41 -11.75 12.63 3.96
CA GLY A 41 -12.31 12.24 5.25
C GLY A 41 -13.66 11.54 5.20
N ALA A 42 -14.37 11.60 4.06
CA ALA A 42 -15.57 10.78 3.86
C ALA A 42 -15.27 9.28 4.00
N GLU A 43 -14.03 8.87 3.74
CA GLU A 43 -13.53 7.50 3.90
C GLU A 43 -13.56 7.01 5.36
N TRP A 44 -13.52 7.94 6.33
CA TRP A 44 -13.62 7.65 7.76
C TRP A 44 -14.74 8.42 8.46
N HIS A 45 -15.83 8.71 7.74
CA HIS A 45 -17.06 9.36 8.25
C HIS A 45 -16.92 10.84 8.66
N GLU A 46 -15.94 11.55 8.11
CA GLU A 46 -15.70 12.98 8.34
C GLU A 46 -15.66 13.75 6.99
N PRO A 47 -16.80 13.92 6.30
CA PRO A 47 -16.84 14.43 4.92
C PRO A 47 -16.34 15.88 4.73
N GLY A 48 -16.14 16.64 5.80
CA GLY A 48 -15.54 17.98 5.76
C GLY A 48 -14.01 17.99 5.80
N VAL A 49 -13.38 16.84 6.09
CA VAL A 49 -11.93 16.70 6.17
C VAL A 49 -11.38 16.33 4.79
N THR A 50 -10.32 17.02 4.37
CA THR A 50 -9.74 16.94 3.01
C THR A 50 -8.27 16.51 3.02
N ASN A 51 -7.73 16.16 4.19
CA ASN A 51 -6.36 15.70 4.38
C ASN A 51 -6.19 15.11 5.79
N CYS A 52 -5.05 14.46 6.03
CA CYS A 52 -4.70 13.85 7.31
C CYS A 52 -4.16 14.85 8.37
N GLY A 53 -4.14 16.15 8.08
CA GLY A 53 -3.30 17.11 8.81
C GLY A 53 -3.67 17.35 10.27
N LYS A 54 -4.92 17.04 10.65
CA LYS A 54 -5.43 17.17 12.01
C LYS A 54 -5.74 15.81 12.66
N GLU A 55 -5.42 14.72 11.97
CA GLU A 55 -5.71 13.37 12.44
C GLU A 55 -4.64 12.93 13.44
N THR A 56 -5.05 12.67 14.69
CA THR A 56 -4.15 12.30 15.79
C THR A 56 -4.45 10.94 16.39
N THR A 57 -5.52 10.30 15.92
CA THR A 57 -5.95 8.97 16.33
C THR A 57 -6.31 8.12 15.12
N PRO A 58 -6.10 6.79 15.20
CA PRO A 58 -6.50 5.88 14.15
C PRO A 58 -8.02 5.84 13.99
N ILE A 59 -8.49 5.30 12.87
CA ILE A 59 -9.89 4.93 12.68
C ILE A 59 -10.23 3.84 13.70
N ASN A 60 -11.30 4.02 14.46
CA ASN A 60 -11.77 3.03 15.42
C ASN A 60 -12.30 1.79 14.71
N GLY A 61 -11.91 0.60 15.19
CA GLY A 61 -12.37 -0.69 14.67
C GLY A 61 -11.21 -1.57 14.18
N SER A 62 -11.55 -2.72 13.61
CA SER A 62 -10.60 -3.71 13.10
C SER A 62 -10.65 -3.89 11.59
N THR A 63 -11.56 -3.19 10.91
CA THR A 63 -11.84 -3.36 9.47
C THR A 63 -12.03 -2.02 8.81
N SER A 64 -11.35 -1.81 7.68
CA SER A 64 -11.63 -0.67 6.80
C SER A 64 -12.93 -0.90 6.03
N SER A 65 -13.74 0.15 5.91
CA SER A 65 -15.00 0.18 5.16
C SER A 65 -14.79 0.30 3.64
N LEU A 66 -13.58 0.62 3.18
CA LEU A 66 -13.29 0.97 1.78
C LEU A 66 -12.93 -0.21 0.87
N GLY A 67 -12.82 -1.41 1.43
CA GLY A 67 -12.29 -2.57 0.70
C GLY A 67 -10.81 -2.42 0.38
N LEU A 68 -10.27 -3.33 -0.44
CA LEU A 68 -8.87 -3.27 -0.85
C LEU A 68 -8.72 -2.34 -2.07
N PRO A 69 -7.62 -1.57 -2.16
CA PRO A 69 -7.36 -0.75 -3.33
C PRO A 69 -7.18 -1.63 -4.58
N PRO A 70 -7.54 -1.16 -5.79
CA PRO A 70 -7.39 -1.92 -7.05
C PRO A 70 -5.99 -2.54 -7.25
N ALA A 71 -4.95 -1.84 -6.80
CA ALA A 71 -3.57 -2.30 -6.88
C ALA A 71 -3.32 -3.58 -6.06
N SER A 72 -4.04 -3.82 -4.97
CA SER A 72 -3.92 -5.04 -4.16
C SER A 72 -4.33 -6.28 -4.95
N TYR A 73 -5.36 -6.18 -5.79
CA TYR A 73 -5.78 -7.28 -6.66
C TYR A 73 -4.74 -7.55 -7.75
N VAL A 74 -4.15 -6.50 -8.35
CA VAL A 74 -3.05 -6.66 -9.30
C VAL A 74 -1.86 -7.36 -8.64
N LEU A 75 -1.50 -6.92 -7.43
CA LEU A 75 -0.42 -7.50 -6.65
C LEU A 75 -0.64 -9.00 -6.39
N GLN A 76 -1.79 -9.36 -5.82
CA GLN A 76 -2.13 -10.76 -5.52
C GLN A 76 -2.10 -11.63 -6.78
N ASN A 77 -2.66 -11.15 -7.90
CA ASN A 77 -2.66 -11.86 -9.17
C ASN A 77 -1.26 -12.12 -9.75
N VAL A 78 -0.30 -11.22 -9.51
CA VAL A 78 1.09 -11.41 -9.96
C VAL A 78 1.83 -12.34 -9.01
N LEU A 79 1.69 -12.16 -7.70
CA LEU A 79 2.35 -13.02 -6.71
C LEU A 79 1.96 -14.50 -6.86
N GLN A 80 0.70 -14.79 -7.19
CA GLN A 80 0.24 -16.16 -7.45
C GLN A 80 0.92 -16.85 -8.62
N LYS A 81 1.59 -16.10 -9.51
CA LYS A 81 2.32 -16.64 -10.68
C LYS A 81 3.82 -16.84 -10.43
N ILE A 82 4.31 -16.43 -9.26
CA ILE A 82 5.72 -16.60 -8.89
C ILE A 82 5.93 -18.04 -8.42
N THR A 83 6.94 -18.71 -8.96
CA THR A 83 7.24 -20.11 -8.61
C THR A 83 8.15 -20.20 -7.38
N LYS A 84 8.98 -19.18 -7.14
CA LYS A 84 9.79 -19.07 -5.92
C LYS A 84 9.00 -18.48 -4.75
N PRO A 85 9.28 -18.88 -3.50
CA PRO A 85 8.62 -18.35 -2.32
C PRO A 85 8.81 -16.84 -2.18
N VAL A 86 7.70 -16.11 -2.19
CA VAL A 86 7.60 -14.69 -1.85
C VAL A 86 6.56 -14.53 -0.76
N GLN A 87 6.90 -13.83 0.31
CA GLN A 87 5.97 -13.52 1.40
C GLN A 87 5.37 -12.14 1.20
N LEU A 88 4.03 -12.06 1.11
CA LEU A 88 3.33 -10.78 1.16
C LEU A 88 3.26 -10.29 2.61
N LEU A 89 3.89 -9.16 2.90
CA LEU A 89 3.66 -8.40 4.12
C LEU A 89 2.32 -7.65 3.96
N ASN A 90 1.23 -8.35 4.26
CA ASN A 90 -0.13 -7.87 4.06
C ASN A 90 -0.58 -6.92 5.17
N ILE A 91 -0.05 -5.69 5.16
CA ILE A 91 -0.36 -4.65 6.14
C ILE A 91 -1.32 -3.57 5.60
N THR A 92 -1.78 -3.67 4.36
CA THR A 92 -2.62 -2.63 3.72
C THR A 92 -3.85 -2.27 4.55
N ALA A 93 -4.62 -3.26 5.01
CA ALA A 93 -5.81 -3.00 5.82
C ALA A 93 -5.49 -2.42 7.20
N LEU A 94 -4.35 -2.79 7.79
CA LEU A 94 -3.90 -2.22 9.07
C LEU A 94 -3.46 -0.76 8.88
N SER A 95 -2.74 -0.47 7.79
CA SER A 95 -2.31 0.88 7.42
C SER A 95 -3.49 1.79 7.06
N GLU A 96 -4.57 1.25 6.51
CA GLU A 96 -5.79 2.01 6.19
C GLU A 96 -6.48 2.55 7.46
N LEU A 97 -6.27 1.91 8.61
CA LEU A 97 -6.79 2.43 9.88
C LEU A 97 -5.95 3.61 10.40
N ARG A 98 -4.77 3.88 9.81
CA ARG A 98 -3.78 4.82 10.33
C ARG A 98 -3.81 6.16 9.61
N LYS A 99 -4.98 6.82 9.61
CA LYS A 99 -5.11 8.23 9.16
C LYS A 99 -4.23 9.19 9.95
N ASP A 100 -3.81 8.81 11.16
CA ASP A 100 -2.87 9.51 12.04
C ASP A 100 -1.40 9.22 11.74
N GLY A 101 -1.09 8.30 10.82
CA GLY A 101 0.25 7.75 10.60
C GLY A 101 1.13 8.48 9.58
N HIS A 102 0.70 9.65 9.10
CA HIS A 102 1.37 10.36 8.00
C HIS A 102 2.35 11.44 8.48
N PRO A 103 3.37 11.78 7.65
CA PRO A 103 4.19 12.96 7.89
C PRO A 103 3.40 14.28 7.89
N SER A 104 2.25 14.36 7.21
CA SER A 104 1.46 15.60 7.09
C SER A 104 2.34 16.72 6.53
N ILE A 105 2.47 17.86 7.23
CA ILE A 105 3.35 18.98 6.87
C ILE A 105 4.79 18.82 7.39
N HIS A 106 5.07 17.78 8.19
CA HIS A 106 6.36 17.52 8.81
C HIS A 106 7.28 16.73 7.87
N ASN A 107 7.44 17.22 6.64
CA ASN A 107 8.30 16.65 5.61
C ASN A 107 9.16 17.74 4.95
N ASN A 108 10.17 17.31 4.20
CA ASN A 108 11.12 18.22 3.51
C ASN A 108 10.50 18.99 2.33
N PHE A 109 9.28 18.66 1.90
CA PHE A 109 8.61 19.31 0.79
C PHE A 109 7.71 20.47 1.24
N HIS A 110 7.51 20.65 2.55
CA HIS A 110 6.61 21.64 3.15
C HIS A 110 5.20 21.64 2.53
N ARG A 111 4.74 20.46 2.09
CA ARG A 111 3.41 20.24 1.53
C ARG A 111 2.70 19.17 2.33
N MET A 112 1.37 19.18 2.27
CA MET A 112 0.55 18.15 2.89
C MET A 112 0.85 16.80 2.23
N ASP A 113 1.40 15.86 3.01
CA ASP A 113 1.64 14.49 2.60
C ASP A 113 0.70 13.55 3.35
N CYS A 114 -0.35 13.11 2.67
CA CYS A 114 -1.27 12.07 3.14
C CYS A 114 -1.02 10.72 2.46
N LEU A 115 0.20 10.48 1.96
CA LEU A 115 0.64 9.15 1.53
C LEU A 115 1.37 8.50 2.71
N ILE A 116 1.05 7.25 3.03
CA ILE A 116 1.87 6.50 3.99
C ILE A 116 3.13 6.06 3.23
N GLY A 117 4.30 6.46 3.72
CA GLY A 117 5.59 6.01 3.20
C GLY A 117 6.15 4.86 4.03
N VAL A 118 5.40 3.77 4.21
CA VAL A 118 6.02 2.50 4.65
C VAL A 118 6.71 1.87 3.45
#